data_AF-A0A349N603-F1
#
_entry.id   AF-A0A349N603-F1
#
_cell.length_a   1.000
_cell.length_b   1.000
_cell.length_c   1.000
_cell.angle_alpha   90.00
_cell.angle_beta   90.00
_cell.angle_gamma   90.00
#
_symmetry.space_group_name_H-M   'P 1'
#
loop_
_entity.id
_entity.type
_entity.pdbx_description
1 polymer ?
#
loop_
_entity_poly.entity_id
_entity_poly.type
_entity_poly.pdbx_seq_one_letter_code
_entity_poly.pdbx_strand_id
1 'polypeptide(L)'
;LYREASLMLDATATQTQILARASVIAHETAHMWFGDLVTMNWFDDVWTKEVFANFMAAKIVNPAFPEVDHELRFHTAHHPSAYVVDRTLGANAIGQPLENLRYAGTLYGAIIYQKAPIVMRHLENLIGQDSLREGLREYLREYAYGNATWPQLIALLDGKTALDLDAWNKTWVYEAGRPRIIVSREEGDAQFVLRQEDSAGLDRTWPQKLRLQLMTDAGATIREIELGADAIAIPLPREDADTASLLPNASGIEYGDFVLDDISQRGLLRSIGSIEPAVARGAAWTTLWEEVQESRLSAEEFFIAALRELPSEQNELIVNRVLSTLDETYWLRLDPQARL
;
A
#
# COMPACT_ATOMS: atom_id res chain seq x y z
N LEU A 1 3.61 -27.08 -8.20
CA LEU A 1 4.91 -27.79 -8.06
C LEU A 1 5.81 -26.93 -7.19
N TYR A 2 6.55 -27.51 -6.24
CA TYR A 2 7.39 -26.72 -5.34
C TYR A 2 8.86 -26.84 -5.68
N ARG A 3 9.62 -25.74 -5.51
CA ARG A 3 11.07 -25.82 -5.42
C ARG A 3 11.44 -26.46 -4.08
N GLU A 4 12.38 -27.41 -4.10
CA GLU A 4 12.83 -28.12 -2.90
C GLU A 4 13.23 -27.15 -1.78
N ALA A 5 14.06 -26.15 -2.08
CA ALA A 5 14.52 -25.14 -1.12
C ALA A 5 13.41 -24.29 -0.49
N SER A 6 12.22 -24.25 -1.10
CA SER A 6 11.06 -23.53 -0.55
C SER A 6 10.21 -24.38 0.40
N LEU A 7 10.39 -25.72 0.37
CA LEU A 7 9.55 -26.67 1.10
C LEU A 7 10.33 -27.47 2.15
N MET A 8 11.50 -27.96 1.77
CA MET A 8 12.39 -28.75 2.62
C MET A 8 13.30 -27.79 3.38
N LEU A 9 12.91 -27.49 4.61
CA LEU A 9 13.69 -26.63 5.51
C LEU A 9 14.57 -27.49 6.42
N ASP A 10 15.77 -27.00 6.71
CA ASP A 10 16.67 -27.58 7.71
C ASP A 10 16.08 -27.42 9.13
N ALA A 11 16.54 -28.23 10.08
CA ALA A 11 16.14 -28.13 11.48
C ALA A 11 16.50 -26.76 12.11
N THR A 12 17.48 -26.05 11.53
CA THR A 12 17.93 -24.71 11.94
C THR A 12 17.16 -23.56 11.27
N ALA A 13 16.08 -23.85 10.54
CA ALA A 13 15.35 -22.83 9.80
C ALA A 13 14.80 -21.71 10.69
N THR A 14 15.03 -20.49 10.25
CA THR A 14 14.56 -19.26 10.89
C THR A 14 13.04 -19.14 10.81
N GLN A 15 12.43 -18.33 11.69
CA GLN A 15 11.00 -18.04 11.64
C GLN A 15 10.57 -17.47 10.28
N THR A 16 11.41 -16.62 9.68
CA THR A 16 11.19 -16.07 8.33
C THR A 16 11.12 -17.16 7.26
N GLN A 17 12.00 -18.16 7.31
CA GLN A 17 11.95 -19.29 6.38
C GLN A 17 10.71 -20.15 6.58
N ILE A 18 10.31 -20.38 7.83
CA ILE A 18 9.11 -21.15 8.17
C ILE A 18 7.84 -20.41 7.69
N LEU A 19 7.75 -19.10 7.94
CA LEU A 19 6.68 -18.23 7.43
C LEU A 19 6.62 -18.26 5.90
N ALA A 20 7.77 -18.11 5.22
CA ALA A 20 7.84 -18.11 3.77
C ALA A 20 7.35 -19.44 3.18
N ARG A 21 7.78 -20.58 3.74
CA ARG A 21 7.27 -21.91 3.36
C ARG A 21 5.77 -22.01 3.57
N ALA A 22 5.26 -21.63 4.74
CA ALA A 22 3.83 -21.68 5.03
C ALA A 22 3.04 -20.83 4.04
N SER A 23 3.54 -19.63 3.71
CA SER A 23 2.95 -18.73 2.71
C SER A 23 2.89 -19.37 1.33
N VAL A 24 3.98 -20.00 0.88
CA VAL A 24 4.03 -20.70 -0.43
C VAL A 24 3.04 -21.86 -0.46
N ILE A 25 2.98 -22.70 0.58
CA ILE A 25 2.01 -23.81 0.64
C ILE A 25 0.57 -23.26 0.59
N ALA A 26 0.27 -22.22 1.37
CA ALA A 26 -1.07 -21.65 1.41
C ALA A 26 -1.45 -20.97 0.09
N HIS A 27 -0.50 -20.32 -0.58
CA HIS A 27 -0.67 -19.72 -1.91
C HIS A 27 -1.06 -20.76 -2.96
N GLU A 28 -0.27 -21.83 -3.09
CA GLU A 28 -0.57 -22.92 -4.03
C GLU A 28 -1.85 -23.67 -3.66
N THR A 29 -2.18 -23.77 -2.37
CA THR A 29 -3.46 -24.36 -1.92
C THR A 29 -4.64 -23.46 -2.31
N ALA A 30 -4.50 -22.14 -2.22
CA ALA A 30 -5.53 -21.20 -2.62
C ALA A 30 -5.82 -21.26 -4.13
N HIS A 31 -4.83 -21.61 -4.96
CA HIS A 31 -5.02 -21.83 -6.40
C HIS A 31 -6.02 -22.93 -6.73
N MET A 32 -6.22 -23.91 -5.84
CA MET A 32 -7.25 -24.94 -6.02
C MET A 32 -8.66 -24.35 -6.16
N TRP A 33 -8.90 -23.15 -5.59
CA TRP A 33 -10.15 -22.40 -5.78
C TRP A 33 -9.99 -21.27 -6.79
N PHE A 34 -8.94 -20.46 -6.65
CA PHE A 34 -8.69 -19.27 -7.47
C PHE A 34 -7.62 -19.56 -8.52
N GLY A 35 -8.05 -20.10 -9.66
CA GLY A 35 -7.17 -20.57 -10.73
C GLY A 35 -7.66 -21.90 -11.31
N ASP A 36 -7.86 -22.91 -10.45
CA ASP A 36 -8.24 -24.26 -10.87
C ASP A 36 -9.76 -24.46 -10.92
N LEU A 37 -10.47 -24.22 -9.79
CA LEU A 37 -11.93 -24.37 -9.76
C LEU A 37 -12.62 -23.27 -10.58
N VAL A 38 -12.16 -22.03 -10.45
CA VAL A 38 -12.59 -20.90 -11.28
C VAL A 38 -11.36 -20.31 -11.93
N THR A 39 -11.30 -20.38 -13.25
CA THR A 39 -10.16 -19.89 -14.04
C THR A 39 -10.50 -18.53 -14.67
N MET A 40 -9.53 -17.65 -14.81
CA MET A 40 -9.70 -16.43 -15.60
C MET A 40 -10.23 -16.74 -17.02
N ASN A 41 -11.11 -15.88 -17.57
CA ASN A 41 -11.62 -16.08 -18.93
C ASN A 41 -10.54 -15.89 -20.00
N TRP A 42 -9.65 -14.94 -19.79
CA TRP A 42 -8.49 -14.70 -20.64
C TRP A 42 -7.30 -14.21 -19.81
N PHE A 43 -6.11 -14.21 -20.41
CA PHE A 43 -4.86 -13.99 -19.68
C PHE A 43 -4.60 -12.52 -19.33
N ASP A 44 -5.40 -11.59 -19.86
CA ASP A 44 -5.47 -10.21 -19.36
C ASP A 44 -5.86 -10.13 -17.88
N ASP A 45 -6.69 -11.06 -17.42
CA ASP A 45 -7.09 -11.19 -16.01
C ASP A 45 -6.14 -12.09 -15.19
N VAL A 46 -4.94 -12.43 -15.69
CA VAL A 46 -3.99 -13.32 -14.96
C VAL A 46 -3.61 -12.80 -13.58
N TRP A 47 -3.63 -11.49 -13.38
CA TRP A 47 -3.33 -10.88 -12.08
C TRP A 47 -4.31 -11.32 -10.99
N THR A 48 -5.57 -11.61 -11.35
CA THR A 48 -6.62 -12.00 -10.39
C THR A 48 -6.24 -13.28 -9.64
N LYS A 49 -5.74 -14.30 -10.34
CA LYS A 49 -5.35 -15.57 -9.73
C LYS A 49 -4.23 -15.37 -8.68
N GLU A 50 -3.24 -14.54 -9.01
CA GLU A 50 -2.06 -14.28 -8.17
C GLU A 50 -2.42 -13.44 -6.95
N VAL A 51 -3.28 -12.43 -7.15
CA VAL A 51 -3.76 -11.57 -6.07
C VAL A 51 -4.63 -12.36 -5.08
N PHE A 52 -5.56 -13.19 -5.57
CA PHE A 52 -6.37 -14.02 -4.68
C PHE A 52 -5.54 -15.04 -3.93
N ALA A 53 -4.62 -15.73 -4.60
CA ALA A 53 -3.77 -16.71 -3.94
C ALA A 53 -2.92 -16.08 -2.82
N ASN A 54 -2.30 -14.93 -3.07
CA ASN A 54 -1.55 -14.21 -2.03
C ASN A 54 -2.44 -13.68 -0.90
N PHE A 55 -3.60 -13.13 -1.24
CA PHE A 55 -4.57 -12.64 -0.24
C PHE A 55 -5.04 -13.77 0.68
N MET A 56 -5.43 -14.91 0.11
CA MET A 56 -5.87 -16.07 0.89
C MET A 56 -4.71 -16.69 1.67
N ALA A 57 -3.50 -16.75 1.10
CA ALA A 57 -2.32 -17.23 1.82
C ALA A 57 -2.06 -16.42 3.08
N ALA A 58 -2.13 -15.08 3.00
CA ALA A 58 -1.97 -14.21 4.15
C ALA A 58 -3.07 -14.47 5.21
N LYS A 59 -4.34 -14.61 4.80
CA LYS A 59 -5.46 -14.92 5.71
C LYS A 59 -5.30 -16.26 6.42
N ILE A 60 -4.70 -17.26 5.76
CA ILE A 60 -4.45 -18.59 6.32
C ILE A 60 -3.24 -18.56 7.27
N VAL A 61 -2.16 -17.90 6.86
CA VAL A 61 -0.84 -18.05 7.49
C VAL A 61 -0.61 -17.05 8.61
N ASN A 62 -0.96 -15.78 8.42
CA ASN A 62 -0.62 -14.71 9.36
C ASN A 62 -1.05 -15.01 10.82
N PRO A 63 -2.24 -15.56 11.10
CA PRO A 63 -2.65 -15.88 12.46
C PRO A 63 -1.76 -16.91 13.18
N ALA A 64 -1.03 -17.74 12.44
CA ALA A 64 -0.09 -18.72 13.00
C ALA A 64 1.28 -18.11 13.37
N PHE A 65 1.53 -16.85 13.02
CA PHE A 65 2.77 -16.12 13.29
C PHE A 65 2.45 -14.77 13.97
N PRO A 66 1.90 -14.77 15.19
CA PRO A 66 1.39 -13.56 15.83
C PRO A 66 2.49 -12.54 16.20
N GLU A 67 3.74 -13.00 16.38
CA GLU A 67 4.89 -12.14 16.70
C GLU A 67 5.41 -11.35 15.48
N VAL A 68 4.95 -11.68 14.27
CA VAL A 68 5.35 -10.99 13.04
C VAL A 68 4.43 -9.80 12.82
N ASP A 69 5.03 -8.61 12.64
CA ASP A 69 4.31 -7.43 12.17
C ASP A 69 3.96 -7.59 10.68
N HIS A 70 2.84 -8.26 10.41
CA HIS A 70 2.37 -8.53 9.05
C HIS A 70 2.00 -7.27 8.28
N GLU A 71 1.60 -6.20 8.98
CA GLU A 71 1.20 -4.93 8.37
C GLU A 71 2.42 -4.18 7.86
N LEU A 72 3.47 -4.06 8.69
CA LEU A 72 4.74 -3.48 8.25
C LEU A 72 5.39 -4.33 7.15
N ARG A 73 5.36 -5.66 7.28
CA ARG A 73 5.87 -6.57 6.25
C ARG A 73 5.12 -6.40 4.93
N PHE A 74 3.79 -6.24 4.98
CA PHE A 74 2.99 -5.97 3.80
C PHE A 74 3.37 -4.63 3.18
N HIS A 75 3.40 -3.55 3.97
CA HIS A 75 3.75 -2.20 3.49
C HIS A 75 5.11 -2.18 2.79
N THR A 76 6.16 -2.67 3.48
CA THR A 76 7.54 -2.67 2.98
C THR A 76 7.74 -3.53 1.75
N ALA A 77 6.96 -4.61 1.58
CA ALA A 77 7.03 -5.46 0.40
C ALA A 77 6.34 -4.86 -0.83
N HIS A 78 5.26 -4.08 -0.65
CA HIS A 78 4.40 -3.68 -1.77
C HIS A 78 4.51 -2.19 -2.13
N HIS A 79 4.37 -1.27 -1.17
CA HIS A 79 4.24 0.16 -1.47
C HIS A 79 5.46 0.74 -2.21
N PRO A 80 6.72 0.55 -1.75
CA PRO A 80 7.87 1.14 -2.42
C PRO A 80 8.00 0.73 -3.89
N SER A 81 7.86 -0.58 -4.18
CA SER A 81 8.01 -1.10 -5.54
C SER A 81 6.86 -0.70 -6.45
N ALA A 82 5.64 -0.58 -5.93
CA ALA A 82 4.52 -0.03 -6.69
C ALA A 82 4.77 1.43 -7.07
N TYR A 83 5.20 2.25 -6.09
CA TYR A 83 5.49 3.68 -6.30
C TYR A 83 6.60 3.94 -7.31
N VAL A 84 7.62 3.07 -7.40
CA VAL A 84 8.67 3.19 -8.43
C VAL A 84 8.09 3.28 -9.85
N VAL A 85 7.01 2.55 -10.13
CA VAL A 85 6.33 2.55 -11.43
C VAL A 85 5.27 3.65 -11.49
N ASP A 86 4.41 3.73 -10.47
CA ASP A 86 3.22 4.62 -10.46
C ASP A 86 3.55 6.11 -10.42
N ARG A 87 4.77 6.49 -10.00
CA ARG A 87 5.25 7.89 -10.07
C ARG A 87 5.70 8.30 -11.48
N THR A 88 5.80 7.37 -12.43
CA THR A 88 6.29 7.66 -13.77
C THR A 88 5.15 7.86 -14.77
N LEU A 89 5.42 8.60 -15.85
CA LEU A 89 4.50 8.71 -16.99
C LEU A 89 4.27 7.37 -17.73
N GLY A 90 5.09 6.35 -17.44
CA GLY A 90 4.97 5.00 -17.99
C GLY A 90 4.17 4.03 -17.11
N ALA A 91 3.49 4.52 -16.08
CA ALA A 91 2.62 3.70 -15.25
C ALA A 91 1.51 3.04 -16.08
N ASN A 92 1.12 1.82 -15.69
CA ASN A 92 0.02 1.09 -16.32
C ASN A 92 -1.07 0.75 -15.31
N ALA A 93 -2.26 0.45 -15.82
CA ALA A 93 -3.37 -0.06 -15.02
C ALA A 93 -3.09 -1.49 -14.54
N ILE A 94 -3.81 -1.95 -13.51
CA ILE A 94 -3.75 -3.35 -13.09
C ILE A 94 -4.37 -4.23 -14.18
N GLY A 95 -5.61 -3.94 -14.56
CA GLY A 95 -6.30 -4.58 -15.67
C GLY A 95 -5.85 -3.96 -16.99
N GLN A 96 -5.26 -4.78 -17.87
CA GLN A 96 -4.76 -4.33 -19.18
C GLN A 96 -5.20 -5.30 -20.27
N PRO A 97 -5.68 -4.81 -21.42
CA PRO A 97 -6.04 -5.69 -22.52
C PRO A 97 -4.82 -6.44 -23.03
N LEU A 98 -4.98 -7.74 -23.29
CA LEU A 98 -3.92 -8.59 -23.83
C LEU A 98 -4.37 -9.23 -25.13
N GLU A 99 -4.02 -8.63 -26.27
CA GLU A 99 -4.42 -9.15 -27.59
C GLU A 99 -3.83 -10.53 -27.90
N ASN A 100 -2.65 -10.85 -27.34
CA ASN A 100 -1.94 -12.09 -27.65
C ASN A 100 -1.03 -12.53 -26.51
N LEU A 101 -1.00 -13.85 -26.25
CA LEU A 101 -0.18 -14.47 -25.19
C LEU A 101 1.33 -14.21 -25.33
N ARG A 102 1.85 -13.90 -26.52
CA ARG A 102 3.26 -13.50 -26.67
C ARG A 102 3.63 -12.25 -25.87
N TYR A 103 2.63 -11.43 -25.51
CA TYR A 103 2.78 -10.23 -24.70
C TYR A 103 2.51 -10.48 -23.22
N ALA A 104 2.19 -11.71 -22.79
CA ALA A 104 1.91 -12.02 -21.39
C ALA A 104 3.02 -11.54 -20.43
N GLY A 105 4.28 -11.56 -20.90
CA GLY A 105 5.43 -11.01 -20.19
C GLY A 105 5.27 -9.56 -19.71
N THR A 106 4.51 -8.73 -20.44
CA THR A 106 4.34 -7.30 -20.13
C THR A 106 3.39 -7.05 -18.95
N LEU A 107 2.58 -8.05 -18.59
CA LEU A 107 1.70 -7.98 -17.42
C LEU A 107 2.48 -8.24 -16.12
N TYR A 108 3.61 -8.95 -16.19
CA TYR A 108 4.39 -9.33 -15.02
C TYR A 108 5.30 -8.18 -14.52
N GLY A 109 4.67 -7.14 -13.97
CA GLY A 109 5.33 -5.95 -13.43
C GLY A 109 4.93 -5.63 -11.99
N ALA A 110 5.55 -4.58 -11.43
CA ALA A 110 5.31 -4.15 -10.05
C ALA A 110 3.84 -3.75 -9.80
N ILE A 111 3.12 -3.24 -10.80
CA ILE A 111 1.69 -2.91 -10.63
C ILE A 111 0.86 -4.15 -10.31
N ILE A 112 1.02 -5.25 -11.07
CA ILE A 112 0.28 -6.49 -10.81
C ILE A 112 0.72 -7.15 -9.50
N TYR A 113 2.01 -7.22 -9.22
CA TYR A 113 2.48 -7.94 -8.03
C TYR A 113 2.46 -7.13 -6.75
N GLN A 114 2.46 -5.80 -6.84
CA GLN A 114 2.63 -4.93 -5.68
C GLN A 114 1.40 -4.02 -5.46
N LYS A 115 0.93 -3.32 -6.49
CA LYS A 115 -0.27 -2.46 -6.36
C LYS A 115 -1.56 -3.28 -6.25
N ALA A 116 -1.72 -4.34 -7.03
CA ALA A 116 -2.97 -5.09 -7.02
C ALA A 116 -3.30 -5.76 -5.66
N PRO A 117 -2.34 -6.30 -4.89
CA PRO A 117 -2.58 -6.71 -3.51
C PRO A 117 -3.03 -5.57 -2.59
N ILE A 118 -2.50 -4.35 -2.77
CA ILE A 118 -2.94 -3.16 -2.01
C ILE A 118 -4.41 -2.86 -2.32
N VAL A 119 -4.77 -2.84 -3.61
CA VAL A 119 -6.15 -2.61 -4.08
C VAL A 119 -7.11 -3.68 -3.57
N MET A 120 -6.67 -4.94 -3.48
CA MET A 120 -7.47 -6.02 -2.89
C MET A 120 -7.76 -5.80 -1.40
N ARG A 121 -6.79 -5.28 -0.65
CA ARG A 121 -7.01 -4.90 0.77
C ARG A 121 -7.88 -3.65 0.89
N HIS A 122 -7.80 -2.70 -0.03
CA HIS A 122 -8.73 -1.56 -0.08
C HIS A 122 -10.16 -2.02 -0.30
N LEU A 123 -10.39 -2.95 -1.23
CA LEU A 123 -11.70 -3.56 -1.44
C LEU A 123 -12.24 -4.17 -0.14
N GLU A 124 -11.45 -5.01 0.53
CA GLU A 124 -11.85 -5.60 1.83
C GLU A 124 -12.14 -4.54 2.89
N ASN A 125 -11.33 -3.48 3.00
CA ASN A 125 -11.53 -2.41 3.96
C ASN A 125 -12.81 -1.60 3.68
N LEU A 126 -13.19 -1.46 2.40
CA LEU A 126 -14.38 -0.73 1.99
C LEU A 126 -15.65 -1.52 2.27
N ILE A 127 -15.72 -2.79 1.84
CA ILE A 127 -16.96 -3.59 1.95
C ILE A 127 -17.04 -4.46 3.20
N GLY A 128 -15.92 -4.65 3.90
CA GLY A 128 -15.79 -5.49 5.08
C GLY A 128 -15.43 -6.95 4.75
N GLN A 129 -14.73 -7.60 5.68
CA GLN A 129 -14.26 -8.98 5.56
C GLN A 129 -15.41 -9.98 5.35
N ASP A 130 -16.52 -9.82 6.07
CA ASP A 130 -17.66 -10.74 5.98
C ASP A 130 -18.36 -10.66 4.63
N SER A 131 -18.65 -9.44 4.15
CA SER A 131 -19.25 -9.20 2.83
C SER A 131 -18.36 -9.72 1.71
N LEU A 132 -17.05 -9.45 1.77
CA LEU A 132 -16.10 -9.97 0.80
C LEU A 132 -16.08 -11.50 0.80
N ARG A 133 -16.00 -12.12 1.98
CA ARG A 133 -16.00 -13.59 2.11
C ARG A 133 -17.28 -14.21 1.54
N GLU A 134 -18.44 -13.62 1.80
CA GLU A 134 -19.70 -14.08 1.24
C GLU A 134 -19.75 -13.95 -0.28
N GLY A 135 -19.30 -12.82 -0.82
CA GLY A 135 -19.20 -12.61 -2.26
C GLY A 135 -18.25 -13.59 -2.94
N LEU A 136 -17.07 -13.86 -2.35
CA LEU A 136 -16.15 -14.88 -2.88
C LEU A 136 -16.74 -16.29 -2.84
N ARG A 137 -17.54 -16.62 -1.82
CA ARG A 137 -18.25 -17.92 -1.76
C ARG A 137 -19.33 -18.05 -2.83
N GLU A 138 -20.00 -16.95 -3.16
CA GLU A 138 -20.99 -16.92 -4.24
C GLU A 138 -20.32 -17.05 -5.60
N TYR A 139 -19.29 -16.24 -5.86
CA TYR A 139 -18.43 -16.30 -7.04
C TYR A 139 -17.90 -17.72 -7.29
N LEU A 140 -17.30 -18.36 -6.27
CA LEU A 140 -16.76 -19.71 -6.42
C LEU A 140 -17.83 -20.78 -6.70
N ARG A 141 -19.08 -20.58 -6.25
CA ARG A 141 -20.18 -21.52 -6.54
C ARG A 141 -20.76 -21.31 -7.92
N GLU A 142 -20.93 -20.05 -8.32
CA GLU A 142 -21.55 -19.67 -9.59
C GLU A 142 -20.65 -20.05 -10.77
N TYR A 143 -19.34 -19.81 -10.66
CA TYR A 143 -18.38 -20.02 -11.74
C TYR A 143 -17.58 -21.33 -11.62
N ALA A 144 -17.98 -22.23 -10.72
CA ALA A 144 -17.31 -23.51 -10.49
C ALA A 144 -17.15 -24.31 -11.79
N TYR A 145 -15.93 -24.83 -12.02
CA TYR A 145 -15.54 -25.59 -13.21
C TYR A 145 -15.66 -24.79 -14.52
N GLY A 146 -15.63 -23.46 -14.42
CA GLY A 146 -15.77 -22.56 -15.55
C GLY A 146 -14.82 -21.38 -15.47
N ASN A 147 -15.17 -20.36 -16.24
CA ASN A 147 -14.40 -19.13 -16.35
C ASN A 147 -15.16 -17.95 -15.74
N ALA A 148 -14.40 -17.02 -15.18
CA ALA A 148 -14.92 -15.74 -14.72
C ALA A 148 -13.94 -14.61 -14.99
N THR A 149 -14.48 -13.40 -14.96
CA THR A 149 -13.75 -12.14 -15.14
C THR A 149 -13.80 -11.32 -13.86
N TRP A 150 -12.85 -10.41 -13.69
CA TRP A 150 -12.86 -9.49 -12.55
C TRP A 150 -14.15 -8.64 -12.48
N PRO A 151 -14.68 -8.05 -13.57
CA PRO A 151 -15.94 -7.30 -13.53
C PRO A 151 -17.13 -8.13 -13.07
N GLN A 152 -17.17 -9.44 -13.36
CA GLN A 152 -18.24 -10.32 -12.86
C GLN A 152 -18.19 -10.45 -11.33
N LEU A 153 -16.99 -10.55 -10.74
CA LEU A 153 -16.88 -10.53 -9.28
C LEU A 153 -17.29 -9.16 -8.72
N ILE A 154 -16.85 -8.06 -9.33
CA ILE A 154 -17.23 -6.72 -8.89
C ILE A 154 -18.75 -6.55 -8.91
N ALA A 155 -19.43 -6.97 -9.98
CA ALA A 155 -20.89 -6.92 -10.06
C ALA A 155 -21.60 -7.72 -8.95
N LEU A 156 -21.05 -8.90 -8.57
CA LEU A 156 -21.58 -9.68 -7.46
C LEU A 156 -21.41 -8.98 -6.10
N LEU A 157 -20.30 -8.28 -5.90
CA LEU A 157 -20.01 -7.53 -4.68
C LEU A 157 -20.80 -6.22 -4.61
N ASP A 158 -20.99 -5.55 -5.75
CA ASP A 158 -21.68 -4.27 -5.88
C ASP A 158 -23.13 -4.39 -5.39
N GLY A 159 -23.81 -5.48 -5.76
CA GLY A 159 -25.16 -5.79 -5.28
C GLY A 159 -25.29 -6.05 -3.76
N LYS A 160 -24.17 -6.05 -3.02
CA LYS A 160 -24.12 -6.30 -1.56
C LYS A 160 -23.66 -5.09 -0.76
N THR A 161 -23.39 -3.96 -1.41
CA THR A 161 -22.95 -2.72 -0.76
C THR A 161 -23.73 -1.52 -1.29
N ALA A 162 -23.77 -0.44 -0.51
CA ALA A 162 -24.32 0.84 -0.95
C ALA A 162 -23.28 1.69 -1.71
N LEU A 163 -22.02 1.23 -1.75
CA LEU A 163 -20.92 1.86 -2.48
C LEU A 163 -21.03 1.53 -3.97
N ASP A 164 -20.63 2.47 -4.82
CA ASP A 164 -20.47 2.23 -6.26
C ASP A 164 -19.12 1.53 -6.51
N LEU A 165 -19.13 0.20 -6.51
CA LEU A 165 -17.92 -0.59 -6.74
C LEU A 165 -17.50 -0.59 -8.21
N ASP A 166 -18.39 -0.31 -9.15
CA ASP A 166 -18.03 -0.20 -10.57
C ASP A 166 -17.18 1.05 -10.81
N ALA A 167 -17.58 2.20 -10.24
CA ALA A 167 -16.78 3.42 -10.26
C ALA A 167 -15.44 3.23 -9.54
N TRP A 168 -15.45 2.59 -8.36
CA TRP A 168 -14.21 2.25 -7.63
C TRP A 168 -13.30 1.36 -8.48
N ASN A 169 -13.86 0.32 -9.09
CA ASN A 169 -13.14 -0.64 -9.91
C ASN A 169 -12.48 0.04 -11.13
N LYS A 170 -13.21 0.92 -11.81
CA LYS A 170 -12.67 1.68 -12.93
C LYS A 170 -11.42 2.46 -12.52
N THR A 171 -11.49 3.23 -11.43
CA THR A 171 -10.41 4.11 -11.00
C THR A 171 -9.21 3.35 -10.42
N TRP A 172 -9.44 2.27 -9.66
CA TRP A 172 -8.36 1.54 -8.99
C TRP A 172 -7.74 0.44 -9.85
N VAL A 173 -8.51 -0.21 -10.72
CA VAL A 173 -8.06 -1.40 -11.46
C VAL A 173 -7.77 -1.08 -12.92
N TYR A 174 -8.64 -0.32 -13.59
CA TYR A 174 -8.56 -0.11 -15.04
C TYR A 174 -7.93 1.22 -15.47
N GLU A 175 -7.55 2.06 -14.51
CA GLU A 175 -6.88 3.32 -14.77
C GLU A 175 -5.49 3.35 -14.13
N ALA A 176 -4.53 3.94 -14.84
CA ALA A 176 -3.15 4.05 -14.37
C ALA A 176 -2.98 5.22 -13.40
N GLY A 177 -1.96 5.10 -12.53
CA GLY A 177 -1.55 6.15 -11.60
C GLY A 177 -2.23 6.07 -10.23
N ARG A 178 -1.99 7.11 -9.43
CA ARG A 178 -2.38 7.23 -8.03
C ARG A 178 -2.92 8.63 -7.74
N PRO A 179 -3.79 8.80 -6.73
CA PRO A 179 -4.22 10.14 -6.31
C PRO A 179 -3.04 10.91 -5.70
N ARG A 180 -3.04 12.22 -5.84
CA ARG A 180 -2.26 13.11 -4.97
C ARG A 180 -3.11 13.50 -3.78
N ILE A 181 -2.69 13.13 -2.57
CA ILE A 181 -3.41 13.41 -1.32
C ILE A 181 -2.68 14.52 -0.60
N ILE A 182 -3.31 15.70 -0.53
CA ILE A 182 -2.70 16.92 -0.02
C ILE A 182 -3.18 17.14 1.41
N VAL A 183 -2.23 17.24 2.33
CA VAL A 183 -2.43 17.73 3.69
C VAL A 183 -2.07 19.21 3.70
N SER A 184 -3.07 20.06 3.91
CA SER A 184 -2.89 21.50 4.06
C SER A 184 -3.37 21.94 5.43
N ARG A 185 -2.97 23.13 5.85
CA ARG A 185 -3.32 23.71 7.14
C ARG A 185 -4.02 25.04 6.94
N GLU A 186 -5.10 25.26 7.67
CA GLU A 186 -5.82 26.54 7.65
C GLU A 186 -5.55 27.29 8.96
N GLU A 187 -4.72 28.34 8.87
CA GLU A 187 -4.25 29.13 10.01
C GLU A 187 -5.39 29.77 10.84
N GLY A 188 -6.53 30.09 10.21
CA GLY A 188 -7.65 30.74 10.88
C GLY A 188 -8.48 29.82 11.79
N ASP A 189 -8.58 28.54 11.43
CA ASP A 189 -9.52 27.59 12.03
C ASP A 189 -8.84 26.48 12.85
N ALA A 190 -7.51 26.51 12.98
CA ALA A 190 -6.72 25.49 13.66
C ALA A 190 -7.14 24.08 13.20
N GLN A 191 -6.99 23.81 11.90
CA GLN A 191 -7.38 22.53 11.32
C GLN A 191 -6.45 22.12 10.18
N PHE A 192 -6.35 20.81 9.98
CA PHE A 192 -5.87 20.26 8.72
C PHE A 192 -7.01 20.15 7.73
N VAL A 193 -6.73 20.34 6.45
CA VAL A 193 -7.64 20.05 5.34
C VAL A 193 -6.97 19.03 4.44
N LEU A 194 -7.60 17.87 4.32
CA LEU A 194 -7.18 16.80 3.42
C LEU A 194 -8.04 16.80 2.18
N ARG A 195 -7.40 16.77 1.01
CA ARG A 195 -8.10 16.64 -0.28
C ARG A 195 -7.31 15.73 -1.21
N GLN A 196 -7.98 15.16 -2.19
CA GLN A 196 -7.32 14.45 -3.28
C GLN A 196 -7.42 15.21 -4.59
N GLU A 197 -6.41 15.02 -5.43
CA GLU A 197 -6.34 15.55 -6.79
C GLU A 197 -5.91 14.45 -7.75
N ASP A 198 -6.44 14.50 -8.97
CA ASP A 198 -5.97 13.68 -10.08
C ASP A 198 -4.82 14.39 -10.79
N SER A 199 -3.60 13.88 -10.60
CA SER A 199 -2.39 14.40 -11.26
C SER A 199 -2.46 14.35 -12.80
N ALA A 200 -3.33 13.54 -13.39
CA ALA A 200 -3.54 13.49 -14.84
C ALA A 200 -4.62 14.47 -15.35
N GLY A 201 -5.35 15.14 -14.45
CA GLY A 201 -6.42 16.09 -14.80
C GLY A 201 -7.63 15.44 -15.47
N LEU A 202 -7.95 14.18 -15.17
CA LEU A 202 -9.10 13.45 -15.70
C LEU A 202 -10.30 13.45 -14.73
N ASP A 203 -10.26 14.29 -13.69
CA ASP A 203 -11.30 14.43 -12.66
C ASP A 203 -11.68 13.09 -11.99
N ARG A 204 -10.69 12.19 -11.85
CA ARG A 204 -10.85 10.90 -11.18
C ARG A 204 -10.82 11.06 -9.66
N THR A 205 -11.57 10.20 -8.98
CA THR A 205 -11.57 10.09 -7.52
C THR A 205 -11.20 8.67 -7.13
N TRP A 206 -10.33 8.53 -6.14
CA TRP A 206 -9.90 7.26 -5.54
C TRP A 206 -10.48 7.15 -4.12
N PRO A 207 -11.71 6.63 -3.94
CA PRO A 207 -12.27 6.40 -2.62
C PRO A 207 -11.42 5.41 -1.83
N GLN A 208 -11.01 5.79 -0.63
CA GLN A 208 -10.28 4.93 0.31
C GLN A 208 -10.42 5.42 1.75
N LYS A 209 -10.25 4.51 2.70
CA LYS A 209 -10.16 4.82 4.13
C LYS A 209 -8.73 5.21 4.49
N LEU A 210 -8.57 6.33 5.17
CA LEU A 210 -7.28 6.78 5.68
C LEU A 210 -7.25 6.66 7.20
N ARG A 211 -6.20 6.07 7.73
CA ARG A 211 -5.84 6.17 9.15
C ARG A 211 -4.83 7.29 9.33
N LEU A 212 -5.32 8.38 9.90
CA LEU A 212 -4.56 9.56 10.23
C LEU A 212 -3.91 9.38 11.60
N GLN A 213 -2.63 9.73 11.73
CA GLN A 213 -1.96 9.88 13.01
C GLN A 213 -1.58 11.34 13.22
N LEU A 214 -2.25 11.96 14.20
CA LEU A 214 -2.00 13.34 14.62
C LEU A 214 -1.01 13.31 15.78
N MET A 215 0.10 14.01 15.65
CA MET A 215 1.17 14.08 16.64
C MET A 215 1.25 15.52 17.17
N THR A 216 1.13 15.66 18.49
CA THR A 216 1.18 16.92 19.24
C THR A 216 2.16 16.79 20.39
N ASP A 217 2.45 17.88 21.10
CA ASP A 217 3.29 17.83 22.30
C ASP A 217 2.64 17.00 23.44
N ALA A 218 1.31 16.84 23.42
CA ALA A 218 0.57 16.01 24.35
C ALA A 218 0.62 14.50 24.01
N GLY A 219 1.08 14.14 22.81
CA GLY A 219 1.16 12.76 22.32
C GLY A 219 0.52 12.56 20.95
N ALA A 220 0.37 11.29 20.56
CA ALA A 220 -0.19 10.89 19.27
C ALA A 220 -1.62 10.34 19.42
N THR A 221 -2.51 10.73 18.49
CA THR A 221 -3.88 10.21 18.39
C THR A 221 -4.15 9.67 17.00
N ILE A 222 -5.06 8.70 16.90
CA ILE A 222 -5.47 8.09 15.64
C ILE A 222 -6.87 8.56 15.29
N ARG A 223 -7.09 8.89 14.01
CA ARG A 223 -8.40 9.19 13.45
C ARG A 223 -8.57 8.48 12.12
N GLU A 224 -9.71 7.84 11.91
CA GLU A 224 -10.05 7.23 10.62
C GLU A 224 -11.03 8.12 9.86
N ILE A 225 -10.80 8.28 8.56
CA ILE A 225 -11.67 9.04 7.64
C ILE A 225 -11.89 8.26 6.35
N GLU A 226 -12.98 8.55 5.64
CA GLU A 226 -13.25 8.05 4.30
C GLU A 226 -13.01 9.19 3.31
N LEU A 227 -11.91 9.15 2.57
CA LEU A 227 -11.57 10.21 1.61
C LEU A 227 -12.25 9.91 0.26
N GLY A 228 -13.12 10.83 -0.15
CA GLY A 228 -13.81 10.82 -1.46
C GLY A 228 -13.43 12.06 -2.27
N ALA A 229 -14.36 12.57 -3.09
CA ALA A 229 -14.12 13.76 -3.92
C ALA A 229 -13.99 15.04 -3.10
N ASP A 230 -14.73 15.13 -1.99
CA ASP A 230 -14.75 16.32 -1.14
C ASP A 230 -13.56 16.38 -0.19
N ALA A 231 -13.11 17.62 0.10
CA ALA A 231 -12.11 17.87 1.11
C ALA A 231 -12.67 17.61 2.52
N ILE A 232 -11.82 17.12 3.43
CA ILE A 232 -12.18 16.79 4.80
C ILE A 232 -11.35 17.63 5.77
N ALA A 233 -12.05 18.38 6.61
CA ALA A 233 -11.46 19.16 7.69
C ALA A 233 -11.26 18.30 8.96
N ILE A 234 -10.07 18.42 9.53
CA ILE A 234 -9.64 17.72 10.75
C ILE A 234 -9.28 18.79 11.80
N PRO A 235 -10.18 19.09 12.75
CA PRO A 235 -9.92 20.09 13.77
C PRO A 235 -8.74 19.72 14.67
N LEU A 236 -8.02 20.76 15.10
CA LEU A 236 -6.92 20.70 16.07
C LEU A 236 -7.22 21.60 17.27
N PRO A 237 -6.66 21.28 18.46
CA PRO A 237 -6.54 22.26 19.52
C PRO A 237 -5.77 23.49 19.03
N ARG A 238 -6.19 24.68 19.43
CA ARG A 238 -5.57 25.93 18.97
C ARG A 238 -4.11 26.06 19.41
N GLU A 239 -3.79 25.53 20.58
CA GLU A 239 -2.44 25.47 21.13
C GLU A 239 -1.47 24.63 20.28
N ASP A 240 -1.99 23.66 19.50
CA ASP A 240 -1.20 22.76 18.66
C ASP A 240 -1.19 23.18 17.19
N ALA A 241 -1.85 24.30 16.83
CA ALA A 241 -2.06 24.70 15.44
C ALA A 241 -0.74 24.79 14.65
N ASP A 242 0.32 25.33 15.27
CA ASP A 242 1.61 25.58 14.62
C ASP A 242 2.68 24.50 14.88
N THR A 243 2.36 23.47 15.66
CA THR A 243 3.30 22.42 16.07
C THR A 243 2.85 21.02 15.69
N ALA A 244 1.53 20.79 15.58
CA ALA A 244 0.98 19.49 15.25
C ALA A 244 1.46 18.99 13.89
N SER A 245 1.80 17.71 13.83
CA SER A 245 2.17 17.02 12.60
C SER A 245 1.15 15.96 12.26
N LEU A 246 0.88 15.75 10.97
CA LEU A 246 -0.04 14.72 10.50
C LEU A 246 0.64 13.71 9.57
N LEU A 247 0.49 12.43 9.90
CA LEU A 247 0.77 11.32 8.99
C LEU A 247 -0.57 10.79 8.43
N PRO A 248 -0.86 10.94 7.13
CA PRO A 248 -2.16 10.58 6.56
C PRO A 248 -2.37 9.08 6.29
N ASN A 249 -1.31 8.27 6.37
CA ASN A 249 -1.27 6.85 5.98
C ASN A 249 -0.72 5.94 7.08
N ALA A 250 -1.14 6.16 8.33
CA ALA A 250 -0.58 5.49 9.50
C ALA A 250 -0.93 4.00 9.61
N SER A 251 -1.90 3.48 8.84
CA SER A 251 -2.12 2.02 8.79
C SER A 251 -1.14 1.32 7.84
N GLY A 252 -0.49 2.08 6.96
CA GLY A 252 0.45 1.55 5.97
C GLY A 252 -0.21 0.89 4.76
N ILE A 253 -1.54 0.87 4.65
CA ILE A 253 -2.24 0.32 3.48
C ILE A 253 -2.72 1.39 2.51
N GLU A 254 -2.92 2.62 2.97
CA GLU A 254 -3.37 3.75 2.15
C GLU A 254 -2.40 3.96 0.97
N TYR A 255 -2.93 4.43 -0.16
CA TYR A 255 -2.16 4.51 -1.41
C TYR A 255 -2.36 5.86 -2.10
N GLY A 256 -1.27 6.58 -2.33
CA GLY A 256 -1.30 7.90 -2.95
C GLY A 256 0.07 8.59 -2.90
N ASP A 257 0.21 9.67 -3.66
CA ASP A 257 1.26 10.66 -3.49
C ASP A 257 0.86 11.59 -2.33
N PHE A 258 1.36 11.33 -1.12
CA PHE A 258 1.00 12.09 0.07
C PHE A 258 1.86 13.36 0.16
N VAL A 259 1.25 14.51 -0.10
CA VAL A 259 1.88 15.83 -0.02
C VAL A 259 1.61 16.42 1.35
N LEU A 260 2.68 16.62 2.12
CA LEU A 260 2.61 17.13 3.49
C LEU A 260 2.77 18.65 3.51
N ASP A 261 2.15 19.32 4.50
CA ASP A 261 2.52 20.69 4.83
C ASP A 261 3.90 20.75 5.49
N ASP A 262 4.56 21.91 5.42
CA ASP A 262 5.93 22.11 5.92
C ASP A 262 6.13 21.78 7.41
N ILE A 263 5.10 21.96 8.25
CA ILE A 263 5.19 21.67 9.68
C ILE A 263 5.12 20.15 9.88
N SER A 264 4.19 19.47 9.20
CA SER A 264 4.07 18.02 9.22
C SER A 264 5.34 17.34 8.68
N GLN A 265 5.86 17.78 7.54
CA GLN A 265 7.08 17.22 6.92
C GLN A 265 8.28 17.34 7.87
N ARG A 266 8.51 18.53 8.45
CA ARG A 266 9.60 18.76 9.42
C ARG A 266 9.37 18.08 10.77
N GLY A 267 8.13 17.94 11.19
CA GLY A 267 7.77 17.21 12.40
C GLY A 267 8.12 15.73 12.28
N LEU A 268 7.67 15.09 11.20
CA LEU A 268 8.02 13.70 10.89
C LEU A 268 9.54 13.53 10.82
N LEU A 269 10.26 14.39 10.08
CA LEU A 269 11.73 14.32 10.00
C LEU A 269 12.44 14.45 11.35
N ARG A 270 11.85 15.12 12.34
CA ARG A 270 12.45 15.29 13.67
C ARG A 270 12.18 14.12 14.61
N SER A 271 11.02 13.47 14.48
CA SER A 271 10.55 12.47 15.45
C SER A 271 10.19 11.12 14.86
N ILE A 272 10.54 10.84 13.60
CA ILE A 272 10.16 9.59 12.90
C ILE A 272 10.49 8.32 13.68
N GLY A 273 11.62 8.25 14.40
CA GLY A 273 11.98 7.10 15.23
C GLY A 273 11.02 6.80 16.38
N SER A 274 10.27 7.80 16.84
CA SER A 274 9.29 7.68 17.94
C SER A 274 7.87 7.34 17.47
N ILE A 275 7.63 7.31 16.15
CA ILE A 275 6.30 7.00 15.61
C ILE A 275 5.99 5.53 15.90
N GLU A 276 4.87 5.27 16.57
CA GLU A 276 4.34 3.93 16.80
C GLU A 276 2.89 3.83 16.31
N PRO A 277 2.43 2.67 15.84
CA PRO A 277 3.16 1.40 15.72
C PRO A 277 4.24 1.41 14.62
N ALA A 278 5.12 0.41 14.59
CA ALA A 278 6.19 0.29 13.60
C ALA A 278 5.71 0.39 12.13
N VAL A 279 4.51 -0.11 11.79
CA VAL A 279 3.92 0.09 10.45
C VAL A 279 3.71 1.57 10.09
N ALA A 280 3.27 2.41 11.04
CA ALA A 280 3.11 3.84 10.83
C ALA A 280 4.46 4.51 10.59
N ARG A 281 5.49 4.09 11.35
CA ARG A 281 6.87 4.55 11.14
C ARG A 281 7.42 4.15 9.78
N GLY A 282 7.19 2.90 9.35
CA GLY A 282 7.54 2.43 8.01
C GLY A 282 6.84 3.22 6.91
N ALA A 283 5.55 3.52 7.09
CA ALA A 283 4.78 4.34 6.17
C ALA A 283 5.31 5.79 6.11
N ALA A 284 5.67 6.39 7.25
CA ALA A 284 6.29 7.70 7.31
C ALA A 284 7.63 7.76 6.55
N TRP A 285 8.49 6.74 6.69
CA TRP A 285 9.73 6.64 5.92
C TRP A 285 9.47 6.57 4.42
N THR A 286 8.49 5.78 4.00
CA THR A 286 8.08 5.70 2.58
C THR A 286 7.52 7.02 2.09
N THR A 287 6.68 7.70 2.86
CA THR A 287 6.12 9.02 2.50
C THR A 287 7.21 10.07 2.33
N LEU A 288 8.12 10.21 3.29
CA LEU A 288 9.24 11.16 3.19
C LEU A 288 10.17 10.83 2.03
N TRP A 289 10.38 9.55 1.73
CA TRP A 289 11.16 9.15 0.57
C TRP A 289 10.48 9.57 -0.76
N GLU A 290 9.16 9.43 -0.84
CA GLU A 290 8.42 9.90 -2.02
C GLU A 290 8.43 11.44 -2.14
N GLU A 291 8.42 12.18 -1.03
CA GLU A 291 8.65 13.63 -1.03
C GLU A 291 10.03 14.00 -1.62
N VAL A 292 11.09 13.22 -1.33
CA VAL A 292 12.41 13.40 -1.97
C VAL A 292 12.34 13.11 -3.46
N GLN A 293 11.69 12.00 -3.84
CA GLN A 293 11.57 11.59 -5.24
C GLN A 293 10.78 12.58 -6.10
N GLU A 294 9.83 13.27 -5.50
CA GLU A 294 9.01 14.31 -6.13
C GLU A 294 9.59 15.73 -5.94
N SER A 295 10.81 15.85 -5.39
CA SER A 295 11.52 17.13 -5.17
C SER A 295 10.82 18.11 -4.21
N ARG A 296 10.03 17.60 -3.27
CA ARG A 296 9.36 18.37 -2.20
C ARG A 296 10.12 18.33 -0.87
N LEU A 297 11.04 17.39 -0.72
CA LEU A 297 11.97 17.29 0.42
C LEU A 297 13.42 17.22 -0.07
N SER A 298 14.33 17.89 0.62
CA SER A 298 15.76 17.77 0.35
C SER A 298 16.27 16.36 0.64
N ALA A 299 17.00 15.79 -0.32
CA ALA A 299 17.72 14.54 -0.13
C ALA A 299 18.72 14.61 1.05
N GLU A 300 19.30 15.78 1.30
CA GLU A 300 20.23 16.00 2.43
C GLU A 300 19.50 15.93 3.78
N GLU A 301 18.34 16.58 3.90
CA GLU A 301 17.54 16.56 5.13
C GLU A 301 17.05 15.14 5.45
N PHE A 302 16.60 14.41 4.41
CA PHE A 302 16.23 13.00 4.54
C PHE A 302 17.42 12.14 4.98
N PHE A 303 18.59 12.33 4.36
CA PHE A 303 19.82 11.59 4.68
C PHE A 303 20.27 11.82 6.12
N ILE A 304 20.25 13.08 6.59
CA ILE A 304 20.59 13.44 7.97
C ILE A 304 19.61 12.80 8.96
N ALA A 305 18.30 12.85 8.68
CA ALA A 305 17.31 12.21 9.52
C ALA A 305 17.53 10.69 9.59
N ALA A 306 17.79 10.04 8.45
CA ALA A 306 18.08 8.61 8.40
C ALA A 306 19.34 8.24 9.20
N LEU A 307 20.45 8.98 9.06
CA LEU A 307 21.66 8.74 9.86
C LEU A 307 21.45 8.92 11.37
N ARG A 308 20.58 9.86 11.76
CA ARG A 308 20.25 10.13 13.17
C ARG A 308 19.46 8.98 13.78
N GLU A 309 18.49 8.43 13.07
CA GLU A 309 17.51 7.48 13.61
C GLU A 309 17.93 6.01 13.46
N LEU A 310 18.71 5.68 12.43
CA LEU A 310 19.14 4.31 12.15
C LEU A 310 19.83 3.61 13.34
N PRO A 311 20.71 4.26 14.14
CA PRO A 311 21.36 3.62 15.28
C PRO A 311 20.38 3.17 16.39
N SER A 312 19.21 3.78 16.49
CA SER A 312 18.19 3.46 17.49
C SER A 312 17.09 2.54 16.98
N GLU A 313 16.90 2.43 15.66
CA GLU A 313 15.86 1.56 15.08
C GLU A 313 16.16 0.08 15.36
N GLN A 314 15.16 -0.62 15.92
CA GLN A 314 15.27 -2.04 16.27
C GLN A 314 14.53 -2.94 15.28
N ASN A 315 13.63 -2.39 14.46
CA ASN A 315 12.85 -3.17 13.51
C ASN A 315 13.66 -3.42 12.22
N GLU A 316 14.03 -4.67 11.99
CA GLU A 316 14.86 -5.09 10.85
C GLU A 316 14.26 -4.70 9.48
N LEU A 317 12.93 -4.68 9.33
CA LEU A 317 12.28 -4.30 8.07
C LEU A 317 12.48 -2.80 7.78
N ILE A 318 12.38 -1.96 8.81
CA ILE A 318 12.63 -0.52 8.69
C ILE A 318 14.13 -0.27 8.46
N VAL A 319 15.02 -0.92 9.23
CA VAL A 319 16.47 -0.80 9.04
C VAL A 319 16.87 -1.12 7.60
N ASN A 320 16.44 -2.28 7.07
CA ASN A 320 16.75 -2.69 5.70
C ASN A 320 16.21 -1.70 4.66
N ARG A 321 14.99 -1.19 4.88
CA ARG A 321 14.37 -0.21 3.98
C ARG A 321 15.14 1.10 3.97
N VAL A 322 15.45 1.65 5.15
CA VAL A 322 16.16 2.93 5.30
C VAL A 322 17.58 2.81 4.74
N LEU A 323 18.29 1.70 4.98
CA LEU A 323 19.61 1.44 4.39
C LEU A 323 19.54 1.40 2.85
N SER A 324 18.53 0.76 2.28
CA SER A 324 18.34 0.71 0.83
C SER A 324 18.10 2.10 0.24
N THR A 325 17.30 2.94 0.92
CA THR A 325 17.08 4.34 0.49
C THR A 325 18.32 5.20 0.68
N LEU A 326 19.14 4.95 1.72
CA LEU A 326 20.38 5.68 1.97
C LEU A 326 21.40 5.45 0.84
N ASP A 327 21.54 4.20 0.37
CA ASP A 327 22.41 3.88 -0.77
C ASP A 327 21.96 4.65 -2.03
N GLU A 328 20.66 4.63 -2.35
CA GLU A 328 20.12 5.41 -3.48
C GLU A 328 20.32 6.92 -3.30
N THR A 329 20.05 7.43 -2.09
CA THR A 329 20.17 8.86 -1.77
C THR A 329 21.60 9.33 -1.94
N TYR A 330 22.55 8.62 -1.34
CA TYR A 330 23.97 8.96 -1.37
C TYR A 330 24.52 8.93 -2.79
N TRP A 331 24.23 7.88 -3.57
CA TRP A 331 24.80 7.73 -4.90
C TRP A 331 24.10 8.54 -5.99
N LEU A 332 22.78 8.71 -5.91
CA LEU A 332 21.97 9.26 -7.01
C LEU A 332 21.34 10.63 -6.71
N ARG A 333 21.25 11.05 -5.45
CA ARG A 333 20.47 12.26 -5.07
C ARG A 333 21.29 13.36 -4.40
N LEU A 334 22.32 13.04 -3.61
CA LEU A 334 23.20 14.05 -3.03
C LEU A 334 24.11 14.69 -4.09
N ASP A 335 24.34 16.01 -3.97
CA ASP A 335 25.40 16.69 -4.72
C ASP A 335 26.76 16.05 -4.37
N PRO A 336 27.67 15.79 -5.32
CA PRO A 336 29.03 15.32 -5.03
C PRO A 336 29.75 16.09 -3.91
N GLN A 337 29.52 17.40 -3.76
CA GLN A 337 30.11 18.19 -2.67
C GLN A 337 29.54 17.84 -1.30
N ALA A 338 28.27 17.45 -1.21
CA ALA A 338 27.63 17.00 0.02
C ALA A 338 28.01 15.56 0.41
N ARG A 339 28.71 14.83 -0.46
CA ARG A 339 29.20 13.45 -0.21
C ARG A 339 30.61 13.41 0.38
N LEU A 340 31.36 14.51 0.27
CA LEU A 340 32.72 14.71 0.76
C LEU A 340 32.68 15.24 2.21
#